data_AF-A0A0E9R8T5-F1
#
_entry.id   AF-A0A0E9R8T5-F1
#
_cell.length_a   1.000
_cell.length_b   1.000
_cell.length_c   1.000
_cell.angle_alpha   90.00
_cell.angle_beta   90.00
_cell.angle_gamma   90.00
#
_symmetry.space_group_name_H-M   'P 1'
#
loop_
_entity.id
_entity.type
_entity.pdbx_description
1 polymer ?
#
loop_
_entity_poly.entity_id
_entity_poly.type
_entity_poly.pdbx_seq_one_letter_code
_entity_poly.pdbx_strand_id
1 'polypeptide(L)'
;MKNVVDRMENLSNQLVVEANRNGEMNLKIETDLVSVSTHFKDLGNPTWGDDASQGQSQGRAPEAMAHARVDIKKLQRLLAGQQVNPSKAMCNIVNKRMLHFILLHEDVSLQYFIPAMA
;
A
#
# COMPACT_ATOMS: atom_id res chain seq x y z
N MET A 1 4.23 8.33 -6.51
CA MET A 1 4.52 6.93 -6.12
C MET A 1 5.30 6.17 -7.19
N LYS A 2 4.85 6.13 -8.46
CA LYS A 2 5.49 5.39 -9.57
C LYS A 2 7.02 5.56 -9.64
N ASN A 3 7.51 6.79 -9.73
CA ASN A 3 8.95 7.08 -9.84
C ASN A 3 9.79 6.52 -8.68
N VAL A 4 9.21 6.40 -7.47
CA VAL A 4 9.89 5.82 -6.31
C VAL A 4 10.01 4.31 -6.47
N VAL A 5 8.90 3.66 -6.85
CA VAL A 5 8.85 2.20 -7.10
C VAL A 5 9.80 1.82 -8.24
N ASP A 6 9.84 2.59 -9.33
CA ASP A 6 10.75 2.34 -10.45
C ASP A 6 12.22 2.43 -10.04
N ARG A 7 12.59 3.38 -9.17
CA ARG A 7 13.96 3.48 -8.64
C ARG A 7 14.28 2.35 -7.69
N MET A 8 13.34 2.00 -6.83
CA MET A 8 13.43 0.95 -5.83
C MET A 8 13.57 -0.46 -6.45
N GLU A 9 12.94 -0.72 -7.60
CA GLU A 9 13.07 -1.99 -8.33
C GLU A 9 14.53 -2.32 -8.67
N ASN A 10 15.34 -1.31 -8.99
CA ASN A 10 16.76 -1.51 -9.31
C ASN A 10 17.58 -1.99 -8.11
N LEU A 11 17.07 -1.85 -6.88
CA LEU A 11 17.75 -2.24 -5.65
C LEU A 11 17.31 -3.62 -5.16
N SER A 12 16.02 -3.95 -5.27
CA SER A 12 15.48 -5.25 -4.86
C SER A 12 14.16 -5.55 -5.55
N ASN A 13 13.89 -6.85 -5.76
CA ASN A 13 12.60 -7.34 -6.22
C ASN A 13 11.54 -7.40 -5.08
N GLN A 14 11.96 -7.21 -3.83
CA GLN A 14 11.08 -7.27 -2.66
C GLN A 14 10.82 -5.88 -2.11
N LEU A 15 9.54 -5.54 -1.91
CA LEU A 15 9.11 -4.28 -1.33
C LEU A 15 8.24 -4.54 -0.11
N VAL A 16 8.59 -3.93 1.03
CA VAL A 16 7.73 -3.90 2.21
C VAL A 16 6.88 -2.63 2.13
N VAL A 17 5.56 -2.81 2.07
CA VAL A 17 4.59 -1.73 2.12
C VAL A 17 3.96 -1.74 3.49
N GLU A 18 4.02 -0.61 4.20
CA GLU A 18 3.41 -0.46 5.50
C GLU A 18 2.56 0.80 5.59
N ALA A 19 1.49 0.76 6.39
CA ALA A 19 0.65 1.92 6.65
C ALA A 19 -0.02 1.81 8.00
N ASN A 20 -0.36 2.97 8.59
CA ASN A 20 -1.10 3.07 9.83
C ASN A 20 -2.45 3.78 9.62
N ARG A 21 -3.17 4.01 10.72
CA ARG A 21 -4.46 4.73 10.71
C ARG A 21 -4.32 6.21 11.04
N ASN A 22 -3.10 6.72 11.03
CA ASN A 22 -2.77 8.12 11.27
C ASN A 22 -2.30 8.83 9.99
N GLY A 23 -2.53 8.22 8.82
CA GLY A 23 -2.24 8.85 7.54
C GLY A 23 -0.77 8.73 7.13
N GLU A 24 -0.08 7.73 7.67
CA GLU A 24 1.30 7.42 7.29
C GLU A 24 1.34 6.10 6.51
N MET A 25 2.09 6.12 5.41
CA MET A 25 2.40 4.94 4.61
C MET A 25 3.88 4.96 4.25
N ASN A 26 4.57 3.84 4.39
CA ASN A 26 5.98 3.74 4.03
C ASN A 26 6.21 2.63 3.02
N LEU A 27 7.16 2.88 2.12
CA LEU A 27 7.71 1.91 1.19
C LEU A 27 9.15 1.63 1.60
N LYS A 28 9.49 0.38 1.85
CA LYS A 28 10.80 -0.03 2.37
C LYS A 28 11.41 -1.13 1.52
N ILE A 29 12.69 -0.96 1.19
CA ILE A 29 13.56 -1.99 0.64
C ILE A 29 14.71 -2.19 1.61
N GLU A 30 14.99 -3.44 1.91
CA GLU A 30 16.10 -3.86 2.76
C GLU A 30 16.89 -4.92 2.00
N THR A 31 18.18 -4.66 1.84
CA THR A 31 19.17 -5.58 1.26
C THR A 31 20.41 -5.59 2.16
N ASP A 32 21.34 -6.51 1.92
CA ASP A 32 22.55 -6.65 2.73
C ASP A 32 23.45 -5.40 2.74
N LEU A 33 23.35 -4.56 1.69
CA LEU A 33 24.21 -3.39 1.51
C LEU A 33 23.50 -2.07 1.82
N VAL A 34 22.20 -1.97 1.52
CA VAL A 34 21.45 -0.72 1.62
C VAL A 34 20.02 -0.96 2.07
N SER A 35 19.55 -0.08 2.95
CA SER A 35 18.15 0.06 3.34
C SER A 35 17.61 1.39 2.85
N VAL A 36 16.54 1.36 2.06
CA VAL A 36 15.87 2.55 1.53
C VAL A 36 14.45 2.57 2.03
N SER A 37 14.04 3.69 2.64
CA SER A 37 12.66 3.92 3.06
C SER A 37 12.15 5.23 2.48
N THR A 38 10.92 5.20 1.97
CA THR A 38 10.20 6.40 1.54
C THR A 38 8.96 6.54 2.40
N HIS A 39 8.80 7.72 3.00
CA HIS A 39 7.71 8.03 3.91
C HIS A 39 6.68 8.92 3.21
N PHE A 40 5.43 8.46 3.16
CA PHE A 40 4.27 9.24 2.75
C PHE A 40 3.48 9.62 4.00
N LYS A 41 3.25 10.92 4.17
CA LYS A 41 2.52 11.49 5.31
C LYS A 41 1.27 12.20 4.81
N ASP A 42 0.43 12.63 5.75
CA ASP A 42 -0.77 13.43 5.48
C ASP A 42 -1.78 12.71 4.56
N LEU A 43 -1.84 11.37 4.65
CA LEU A 43 -2.80 10.56 3.91
C LEU A 43 -4.15 10.48 4.63
N GLY A 44 -5.24 10.51 3.85
CA GLY A 44 -6.59 10.32 4.39
C GLY A 44 -6.86 8.85 4.72
N ASN A 45 -7.51 8.61 5.87
CA ASN A 45 -7.99 7.28 6.24
C ASN A 45 -9.52 7.22 6.06
N PRO A 46 -10.06 6.21 5.36
CA PRO A 46 -11.50 6.06 5.26
C PRO A 46 -12.10 5.78 6.65
N THR A 47 -13.07 6.60 7.03
CA THR A 47 -13.95 6.36 8.18
C THR A 47 -14.96 5.29 7.79
N TRP A 48 -14.56 4.02 7.75
CA TRP A 48 -15.54 2.95 7.60
C TRP A 48 -16.39 2.89 8.87
N GLY A 49 -17.56 3.54 8.75
CA GLY A 49 -18.78 3.45 9.55
C GLY A 49 -18.64 3.06 11.03
N ASP A 50 -19.03 3.99 11.90
CA ASP A 50 -19.68 3.62 13.16
C ASP A 50 -20.78 2.55 12.87
N ASP A 51 -20.86 1.54 13.73
CA ASP A 51 -22.01 0.63 13.96
C ASP A 51 -22.17 -0.78 13.33
N ALA A 52 -21.30 -1.38 12.49
CA ALA A 52 -21.64 -2.77 12.06
C ALA A 52 -20.55 -3.79 11.69
N SER A 53 -19.25 -3.47 11.70
CA SER A 53 -18.22 -4.45 11.26
C SER A 53 -16.95 -4.45 12.11
N GLN A 54 -17.10 -4.19 13.41
CA GLN A 54 -16.04 -4.16 14.42
C GLN A 54 -15.56 -5.55 14.86
N GLY A 55 -15.30 -6.46 13.91
CA GLY A 55 -14.89 -7.82 14.25
C GLY A 55 -13.40 -8.02 14.53
N GLN A 56 -12.50 -7.22 13.94
CA GLN A 56 -11.06 -7.56 13.94
C GLN A 56 -10.10 -6.38 14.05
N SER A 57 -10.60 -5.15 14.16
CA SER A 57 -9.78 -3.97 13.91
C SER A 57 -9.75 -2.96 15.08
N GLN A 58 -10.49 -3.22 16.15
CA GLN A 58 -10.57 -2.34 17.33
C GLN A 58 -9.41 -2.46 18.33
N GLY A 59 -8.62 -3.53 18.28
CA GLY A 59 -7.54 -3.75 19.24
C GLY A 59 -6.18 -3.16 18.85
N ARG A 60 -6.09 -2.46 17.71
CA ARG A 60 -4.82 -1.99 17.16
C ARG A 60 -4.65 -0.49 17.38
N ALA A 61 -3.56 -0.12 18.05
CA ALA A 61 -3.17 1.27 18.25
C ALA A 61 -3.14 2.02 16.90
N PRO A 62 -3.65 3.26 16.81
CA PRO A 62 -3.69 4.02 15.56
C PRO A 62 -2.34 4.17 14.87
N GLU A 63 -1.24 4.19 15.64
CA GLU A 63 0.12 4.32 15.11
C GLU A 63 0.70 2.99 14.59
N ALA A 64 0.08 1.85 14.91
CA ALA A 64 0.66 0.55 14.60
C ALA A 64 0.58 0.22 13.10
N MET A 65 1.75 -0.03 12.50
CA MET A 65 1.95 -0.22 11.06
C MET A 65 1.52 -1.60 10.55
N ALA A 66 0.42 -1.68 9.80
CA ALA A 66 0.10 -2.87 9.01
C ALA A 66 1.12 -2.98 7.89
N HIS A 67 1.67 -4.16 7.63
CA HIS A 67 2.63 -4.32 6.55
C HIS A 67 2.40 -5.58 5.73
N ALA A 68 2.81 -5.56 4.47
CA ALA A 68 2.91 -6.73 3.62
C ALA A 68 4.18 -6.61 2.77
N ARG A 69 4.94 -7.72 2.68
CA ARG A 69 6.06 -7.84 1.75
C ARG A 69 5.52 -8.35 0.42
N VAL A 70 5.76 -7.63 -0.67
CA VAL A 70 5.24 -7.95 -1.99
C VAL A 70 6.33 -7.91 -3.05
N ASP A 71 6.07 -8.55 -4.18
CA ASP A 71 6.88 -8.44 -5.39
C ASP A 71 6.69 -7.03 -5.99
N ILE A 72 7.78 -6.28 -6.07
CA ILE A 72 7.78 -4.90 -6.56
C ILE A 72 7.27 -4.79 -8.01
N LYS A 73 7.50 -5.81 -8.83
CA LYS A 73 7.08 -5.82 -10.25
C LYS A 73 5.56 -5.87 -10.37
N LYS A 74 4.88 -6.54 -9.43
CA LYS A 74 3.41 -6.57 -9.39
C LYS A 74 2.85 -5.18 -9.08
N LEU A 75 3.48 -4.46 -8.15
CA LEU A 75 3.08 -3.08 -7.84
C LEU A 75 3.40 -2.12 -8.99
N GLN A 76 4.56 -2.28 -9.62
CA GLN A 76 4.96 -1.46 -10.76
C GLN A 76 4.01 -1.63 -11.95
N ARG A 77 3.55 -2.86 -12.25
CA ARG A 77 2.55 -3.11 -13.30
C ARG A 77 1.26 -2.33 -13.05
N LEU A 78 0.77 -2.30 -11.81
CA LEU A 78 -0.39 -1.49 -11.43
C LEU A 78 -0.13 -0.01 -11.69
N LEU A 79 1.00 0.51 -11.21
CA LEU A 79 1.36 1.93 -11.34
C LEU A 79 1.67 2.35 -12.78
N ALA A 80 2.17 1.45 -13.62
CA ALA A 80 2.43 1.69 -15.03
C ALA A 80 1.13 1.74 -15.85
N GLY A 81 0.12 0.97 -15.46
CA GLY A 81 -1.21 0.99 -16.08
C GLY A 81 -2.04 2.24 -15.74
N GLN A 82 -1.66 3.00 -14.71
CA GLN A 82 -2.30 4.27 -14.35
C GLN A 82 -1.71 5.43 -15.19
N GLN A 83 -2.13 5.55 -16.45
CA GLN A 83 -1.75 6.69 -17.30
C GLN A 83 -2.46 8.00 -16.90
N VAL A 84 -3.64 7.88 -16.29
CA VAL A 84 -4.44 9.00 -15.76
C VAL A 84 -4.53 8.85 -14.25
N ASN A 85 -4.45 9.96 -13.52
CA ASN A 85 -4.57 9.93 -12.07
C ASN A 85 -6.03 9.60 -11.67
N PRO A 86 -6.26 8.57 -10.84
CA PRO A 86 -7.60 8.25 -10.39
C PRO A 86 -8.17 9.39 -9.55
N SER A 87 -9.49 9.56 -9.61
CA SER A 87 -10.22 10.49 -8.73
C SER A 87 -10.10 10.09 -7.26
N LYS A 88 -9.97 8.78 -6.99
CA LYS A 88 -9.75 8.22 -5.65
C LYS A 88 -8.86 6.99 -5.75
N ALA A 89 -7.84 6.92 -4.90
CA ALA A 89 -6.99 5.76 -4.74
C ALA A 89 -6.97 5.33 -3.27
N MET A 90 -7.24 4.06 -3.01
CA MET A 90 -7.17 3.45 -1.68
C MET A 90 -6.22 2.26 -1.72
N CYS A 91 -5.38 2.15 -0.68
CA CYS A 91 -4.48 1.02 -0.47
C CYS A 91 -4.85 0.35 0.85
N ASN A 92 -5.44 -0.84 0.75
CA ASN A 92 -5.78 -1.65 1.91
C ASN A 92 -4.67 -2.66 2.15
N ILE A 93 -4.21 -2.75 3.40
CA ILE A 93 -3.17 -3.70 3.80
C ILE A 93 -3.80 -4.76 4.70
N VAL A 94 -3.92 -5.98 4.19
CA VAL A 94 -4.21 -7.14 5.04
C VAL A 94 -2.89 -7.63 5.59
N ASN A 95 -2.64 -7.35 6.87
CA ASN A 95 -1.36 -7.54 7.53
C ASN A 95 -0.74 -8.92 7.21
N LYS A 96 0.49 -8.89 6.67
CA LYS A 96 1.30 -10.04 6.24
C LYS A 96 0.68 -10.94 5.17
N ARG A 97 -0.45 -10.57 4.57
CA ARG A 97 -1.18 -11.43 3.63
C ARG A 97 -1.29 -10.84 2.23
N MET A 98 -1.65 -9.57 2.10
CA MET A 98 -1.85 -8.96 0.78
C MET A 98 -2.01 -7.44 0.83
N LEU A 99 -1.80 -6.82 -0.32
CA LEU A 99 -2.25 -5.47 -0.64
C LEU A 99 -3.48 -5.53 -1.53
N HIS A 100 -4.44 -4.64 -1.29
CA HIS A 100 -5.62 -4.46 -2.12
C HIS A 100 -5.76 -2.99 -2.49
N PHE A 101 -5.63 -2.70 -3.77
CA PHE A 101 -5.80 -1.37 -4.31
C PHE A 101 -7.21 -1.21 -4.88
N ILE A 102 -7.83 -0.09 -4.57
CA ILE A 102 -9.10 0.34 -5.16
C ILE A 102 -8.83 1.69 -5.82
N LEU A 103 -8.97 1.74 -7.14
CA LEU A 103 -8.76 2.92 -7.95
C LEU A 103 -10.10 3.28 -8.60
N LEU A 104 -10.58 4.49 -8.37
CA LEU A 104 -11.81 5.01 -8.95
C LEU A 104 -11.47 6.13 -9.91
N HIS A 105 -11.93 6.04 -11.15
CA HIS A 105 -11.79 7.10 -12.14
C HIS A 105 -13.10 7.21 -12.92
N GLU A 106 -13.75 8.36 -12.81
CA GLU A 106 -15.11 8.59 -13.34
C GLU A 106 -16.06 7.48 -12.86
N ASP A 107 -16.70 6.76 -13.79
CA ASP A 107 -17.66 5.69 -13.49
C ASP A 107 -17.01 4.29 -13.44
N VAL A 108 -15.67 4.22 -13.49
CA VAL A 108 -14.92 2.95 -13.50
C VAL A 108 -14.21 2.75 -12.18
N SER A 109 -14.41 1.55 -11.60
CA SER A 109 -13.62 1.08 -10.46
C SER A 109 -12.71 -0.08 -10.87
N LEU A 110 -11.43 0.03 -10.53
CA LEU A 110 -10.44 -1.02 -10.70
C LEU A 110 -10.00 -1.52 -9.32
N GLN A 111 -10.14 -2.82 -9.10
CA GLN A 111 -9.64 -3.49 -7.91
C GLN A 111 -8.44 -4.37 -8.27
N TYR A 112 -7.32 -4.20 -7.55
CA TYR A 112 -6.09 -4.94 -7.81
C TYR A 112 -5.57 -5.58 -6.53
N PHE A 113 -5.29 -6.87 -6.57
CA PHE A 113 -4.84 -7.65 -5.43
C PHE A 113 -3.40 -8.12 -5.63
N ILE A 114 -2.53 -7.83 -4.66
CA ILE A 114 -1.14 -8.27 -4.64
C ILE A 114 -0.93 -9.16 -3.42
N PRO A 115 -0.79 -10.48 -3.58
CA PRO A 115 -0.51 -11.36 -2.46
C PRO A 115 0.88 -11.04 -1.89
N ALA A 116 1.02 -11.21 -0.58
CA ALA A 116 2.30 -11.14 0.08
C ALA A 116 3.21 -12.28 -0.41
N MET A 117 4.51 -12.01 -0.42
CA MET A 117 5.53 -13.02 -0.64
C MET A 117 5.60 -13.96 0.56
N ALA A 118 5.83 -15.25 0.27
CA ALA A 118 6.09 -16.27 1.29
C ALA A 118 7.44 -16.05 1.96
#